data_AF-A0A1Q7H157-F1
#
_entry.id   AF-A0A1Q7H157-F1
#
_cell.length_a   1.000
_cell.length_b   1.000
_cell.length_c   1.000
_cell.angle_alpha   90.00
_cell.angle_beta   90.00
_cell.angle_gamma   90.00
#
_symmetry.space_group_name_H-M   'P 1'
#
loop_
_entity.id
_entity.type
_entity.pdbx_description
1 polymer ?
#
loop_
_entity_poly.entity_id
_entity_poly.type
_entity_poly.pdbx_seq_one_letter_code
_entity_poly.pdbx_strand_id
1 'polypeptide(L)'
;MRLRNVGTAGVLLAAVTLAAATAVYAQRIWVGGPGGGFWRGGPPKFGVRGDFDGSFNYCRGFFSSIAREAGGSGWGTDYPGADNNFSVRLAELTLVRVRLNPDGQPAHVVLRLTDPLLARCPLLFMEDVGTVKFDDEEIRALRDYLLKGGFLWVDDFWGS
;
A
#
# COMPACT_ATOMS: atom_id res chain seq x y z
N MET A 1 35.22 44.71 19.88
CA MET A 1 34.02 44.09 20.47
C MET A 1 33.36 43.23 19.38
N ARG A 2 33.67 41.92 19.31
CA ARG A 2 33.08 40.99 18.33
C ARG A 2 31.74 40.50 18.87
N LEU A 3 30.63 40.98 18.31
CA LEU A 3 29.30 40.41 18.54
C LEU A 3 29.34 38.94 18.10
N ARG A 4 29.13 38.01 19.04
CA ARG A 4 29.15 36.56 18.76
C ARG A 4 27.90 36.24 17.92
N ASN A 5 28.09 35.61 16.76
CA ASN A 5 27.07 35.06 15.83
C ASN A 5 26.20 33.92 16.42
N VAL A 6 25.90 33.95 17.72
CA VAL A 6 25.18 32.88 18.43
C VAL A 6 23.74 32.76 17.92
N GLY A 7 23.13 33.86 17.47
CA GLY A 7 21.77 33.85 16.91
C GLY A 7 21.65 33.14 15.56
N THR A 8 22.60 33.32 14.65
CA THR A 8 22.56 32.72 13.31
C THR A 8 22.81 31.22 13.33
N ALA A 9 23.72 30.75 14.18
CA ALA A 9 23.99 29.32 14.34
C ALA A 9 22.79 28.56 14.92
N GLY A 10 22.08 29.14 15.90
CA GLY A 10 20.88 28.54 16.49
C GLY A 10 19.71 28.45 15.50
N VAL A 11 19.51 29.50 14.70
CA VAL A 11 18.45 29.53 13.67
C VAL A 11 18.72 28.51 12.56
N LEU A 12 19.98 28.38 12.10
CA LEU A 12 20.36 27.38 11.09
C LEU A 12 20.14 25.95 11.61
N LEU A 13 20.51 25.67 12.85
CA LEU A 13 20.33 24.35 13.44
C LEU A 13 18.84 23.99 13.55
N ALA A 14 17.99 24.93 13.98
CA ALA A 14 16.54 24.74 14.05
C ALA A 14 15.90 24.55 12.67
N ALA A 15 16.36 25.26 11.64
CA ALA A 15 15.89 25.09 10.28
C ALA A 15 16.27 23.70 9.72
N VAL A 16 17.50 23.23 9.98
CA VAL A 16 17.97 21.91 9.54
C VAL A 16 17.20 20.79 10.24
N THR A 17 16.95 20.89 11.55
CA THR A 17 16.18 19.87 12.27
C THR A 17 14.73 19.82 11.80
N LEU A 18 14.11 20.97 11.54
CA LEU A 18 12.75 21.03 11.01
C LEU A 18 12.68 20.47 9.57
N ALA A 19 13.66 20.79 8.72
CA ALA A 19 13.75 20.24 7.36
C ALA A 19 13.96 18.72 7.38
N ALA A 20 14.82 18.21 8.27
CA ALA A 20 15.01 16.77 8.45
C ALA A 20 13.72 16.08 8.97
N ALA A 21 13.05 16.68 9.95
CA ALA A 21 11.80 16.13 10.50
C ALA A 21 10.68 16.07 9.44
N THR A 22 10.53 17.13 8.63
CA THR A 22 9.55 17.18 7.54
C THR A 22 9.88 16.19 6.41
N ALA A 23 11.16 16.06 6.04
CA ALA A 23 11.59 15.08 5.06
C ALA A 23 11.30 13.64 5.52
N VAL A 24 11.61 13.32 6.77
CA VAL A 24 11.30 12.01 7.37
C VAL A 24 9.79 11.77 7.41
N TYR A 25 9.00 12.77 7.78
CA TYR A 25 7.53 12.65 7.80
C TYR A 25 6.94 12.42 6.40
N ALA A 26 7.42 13.16 5.40
CA ALA A 26 6.96 13.02 4.02
C ALA A 26 7.25 11.62 3.43
N GLN A 27 8.35 10.99 3.84
CA GLN A 27 8.66 9.63 3.41
C GLN A 27 7.75 8.56 4.00
N ARG A 28 7.05 8.82 5.13
CA ARG A 28 6.15 7.83 5.77
C ARG A 28 4.95 7.44 4.90
N ILE A 29 4.51 8.36 4.04
CA ILE A 29 3.42 8.14 3.08
C ILE A 29 3.83 7.07 2.04
N TRP A 30 5.10 7.06 1.65
CA TRP A 30 5.64 6.16 0.63
C TRP A 30 6.02 4.78 1.16
N VAL A 31 6.23 4.64 2.47
CA VAL A 31 6.66 3.38 3.09
C VAL A 31 5.58 2.73 3.96
N GLY A 32 4.36 3.26 4.00
CA GLY A 32 3.25 2.66 4.73
C GLY A 32 3.42 2.66 6.27
N GLY A 33 3.96 3.75 6.81
CA GLY A 33 4.06 3.96 8.25
C GLY A 33 5.38 3.50 8.89
N PRO A 34 5.49 3.55 10.24
CA PRO A 34 6.73 3.20 10.94
C PRO A 34 7.03 1.70 10.82
N GLY A 35 8.05 1.34 10.05
CA GLY A 35 8.53 -0.03 9.92
C GLY A 35 8.46 -0.62 8.51
N GLY A 36 7.83 0.06 7.55
CA GLY A 36 8.01 -0.26 6.14
C GLY A 36 9.38 0.23 5.69
N GLY A 37 10.28 -0.69 5.39
CA GLY A 37 11.55 -0.33 4.78
C GLY A 37 11.32 -0.03 3.30
N PHE A 38 12.07 0.93 2.75
CA PHE A 38 12.12 1.21 1.31
C PHE A 38 12.47 -0.02 0.43
N TRP A 39 12.97 -1.09 1.06
CA TRP A 39 13.52 -2.28 0.40
C TRP A 39 12.92 -3.60 0.89
N ARG A 40 12.00 -3.57 1.85
CA ARG A 40 11.35 -4.76 2.41
C ARG A 40 9.92 -4.41 2.80
N GLY A 41 8.97 -4.79 1.95
CA GLY A 41 7.56 -4.80 2.31
C GLY A 41 7.37 -5.53 3.64
N GLY A 42 6.51 -4.98 4.50
CA GLY A 42 6.17 -5.60 5.77
C GLY A 42 5.44 -6.93 5.58
N PRO A 43 5.15 -7.68 6.66
CA PRO A 43 4.30 -8.85 6.55
C PRO A 43 2.92 -8.49 5.93
N PRO A 44 2.27 -9.44 5.23
CA PRO A 44 0.92 -9.21 4.71
C PRO A 44 -0.04 -8.87 5.85
N LYS A 45 -0.75 -7.75 5.72
CA LYS A 45 -1.80 -7.34 6.66
C LYS A 45 -3.11 -8.01 6.25
N PHE A 46 -3.30 -9.26 6.65
CA PHE A 46 -4.52 -9.99 6.31
C PHE A 46 -5.76 -9.30 6.90
N GLY A 47 -6.77 -9.09 6.05
CA GLY A 47 -7.99 -8.38 6.43
C GLY A 47 -8.82 -9.15 7.44
N VAL A 48 -9.43 -8.43 8.38
CA VAL A 48 -10.45 -8.96 9.29
C VAL A 48 -11.78 -8.27 9.04
N ARG A 49 -12.88 -8.86 9.51
CA ARG A 49 -14.23 -8.30 9.28
C ARG A 49 -14.37 -6.83 9.73
N GLY A 50 -13.67 -6.43 10.80
CA GLY A 50 -13.68 -5.07 11.32
C GLY A 50 -12.99 -4.04 10.41
N ASP A 51 -12.29 -4.47 9.35
CA ASP A 51 -11.64 -3.56 8.42
C ASP A 51 -12.60 -2.96 7.37
N PHE A 52 -13.82 -3.48 7.29
CA PHE A 52 -14.80 -3.15 6.27
C PHE A 52 -16.00 -2.41 6.88
N ASP A 53 -15.96 -1.09 6.85
CA ASP A 53 -17.03 -0.19 7.32
C ASP A 53 -17.85 0.44 6.18
N GLY A 54 -17.60 0.03 4.93
CA GLY A 54 -18.22 0.57 3.72
C GLY A 54 -17.45 1.72 3.07
N SER A 55 -16.38 2.21 3.70
CA SER A 55 -15.42 3.10 3.02
C SER A 55 -14.50 2.30 2.08
N PHE A 56 -13.89 2.98 1.12
CA PHE A 56 -12.89 2.41 0.24
C PHE A 56 -11.68 1.95 1.06
N ASN A 57 -11.29 0.70 0.86
CA ASN A 57 -10.12 0.09 1.44
C ASN A 57 -9.34 -0.54 0.30
N TYR A 58 -8.03 -0.28 0.21
CA TYR A 58 -7.22 -0.90 -0.84
C TYR A 58 -7.09 -2.39 -0.54
N CYS A 59 -7.70 -3.22 -1.38
CA CYS A 59 -7.68 -4.67 -1.23
C CYS A 59 -6.65 -5.29 -2.17
N ARG A 60 -5.54 -5.78 -1.61
CA ARG A 60 -4.52 -6.53 -2.36
C ARG A 60 -4.83 -8.03 -2.33
N GLY A 61 -4.88 -8.66 -3.50
CA GLY A 61 -4.96 -10.11 -3.63
C GLY A 61 -3.64 -10.77 -3.24
N PHE A 62 -3.68 -11.74 -2.33
CA PHE A 62 -2.54 -12.59 -1.98
C PHE A 62 -2.46 -13.78 -2.93
N PHE A 63 -1.26 -14.06 -3.42
CA PHE A 63 -1.00 -15.19 -4.28
C PHE A 63 0.43 -15.70 -4.11
N SER A 64 0.70 -16.91 -4.62
CA SER A 64 2.05 -17.49 -4.63
C SER A 64 2.78 -17.12 -5.92
N SER A 65 4.01 -16.60 -5.81
CA SER A 65 4.88 -16.32 -6.95
C SER A 65 5.80 -17.52 -7.25
N ILE A 66 5.85 -17.96 -8.51
CA ILE A 66 6.67 -19.08 -8.99
C ILE A 66 7.79 -18.69 -9.94
N ALA A 67 7.78 -17.46 -10.43
CA ALA A 67 8.83 -16.90 -11.25
C ALA A 67 9.52 -15.74 -10.52
N ARG A 68 10.70 -15.36 -11.01
CA ARG A 68 11.41 -14.15 -10.57
C ARG A 68 11.57 -13.25 -11.77
N GLU A 69 11.34 -11.96 -11.57
CA GLU A 69 11.45 -10.95 -12.60
C GLU A 69 12.46 -9.89 -12.18
N ALA A 70 13.10 -9.26 -13.16
CA ALA A 70 14.02 -8.17 -12.89
C ALA A 70 13.23 -6.93 -12.47
N GLY A 71 13.46 -6.45 -11.25
CA GLY A 71 12.71 -5.32 -10.68
C GLY A 71 11.44 -5.71 -9.92
N GLY A 72 10.92 -6.93 -10.13
CA GLY A 72 9.79 -7.48 -9.39
C GLY A 72 10.18 -8.20 -8.09
N SER A 73 9.24 -8.23 -7.16
CA SER A 73 9.29 -8.99 -5.90
C SER A 73 8.12 -9.99 -5.78
N GLY A 74 7.46 -10.32 -6.89
CA GLY A 74 6.27 -11.15 -6.93
C GLY A 74 5.09 -10.44 -6.27
N TRP A 75 4.26 -11.18 -5.53
CA TRP A 75 3.14 -10.61 -4.77
C TRP A 75 3.49 -9.34 -3.94
N GLY A 76 4.71 -9.28 -3.41
CA GLY A 76 5.19 -8.18 -2.58
C GLY A 76 5.68 -6.96 -3.35
N THR A 77 5.62 -6.96 -4.68
CA THR A 77 5.94 -5.79 -5.51
C THR A 77 5.11 -4.60 -5.05
N ASP A 78 5.80 -3.46 -4.88
CA ASP A 78 5.33 -2.17 -4.36
C ASP A 78 4.54 -2.17 -3.04
N TYR A 79 4.41 -3.31 -2.36
CA TYR A 79 3.70 -3.43 -1.10
C TYR A 79 4.53 -2.88 0.08
N PRO A 80 3.94 -2.08 0.99
CA PRO A 80 2.59 -1.50 0.97
C PRO A 80 2.56 -0.07 0.40
N GLY A 81 3.63 0.38 -0.26
CA GLY A 81 3.77 1.75 -0.74
C GLY A 81 2.71 2.12 -1.78
N ALA A 82 2.48 1.26 -2.78
CA ALA A 82 1.44 1.45 -3.79
C ALA A 82 0.04 1.49 -3.16
N ASP A 83 -0.28 0.54 -2.27
CA ASP A 83 -1.57 0.43 -1.58
C ASP A 83 -1.93 1.74 -0.85
N ASN A 84 -0.94 2.34 -0.16
CA ASN A 84 -1.11 3.61 0.53
C ASN A 84 -1.21 4.78 -0.43
N ASN A 85 -0.28 4.90 -1.38
CA ASN A 85 -0.20 6.04 -2.30
C ASN A 85 -1.46 6.15 -3.18
N PHE A 86 -1.95 5.03 -3.72
CA PHE A 86 -3.21 5.00 -4.46
C PHE A 86 -4.35 5.57 -3.63
N SER A 87 -4.47 5.12 -2.38
CA SER A 87 -5.54 5.54 -1.47
C SER A 87 -5.44 7.01 -1.09
N VAL A 88 -4.21 7.54 -0.91
CA VAL A 88 -3.99 8.99 -0.72
C VAL A 88 -4.48 9.77 -1.93
N ARG A 89 -4.03 9.42 -3.14
CA ARG A 89 -4.41 10.15 -4.36
C ARG A 89 -5.89 10.02 -4.67
N LEU A 90 -6.50 8.88 -4.39
CA LEU A 90 -7.95 8.70 -4.50
C LEU A 90 -8.70 9.67 -3.58
N ALA A 91 -8.25 9.83 -2.34
CA ALA A 91 -8.86 10.77 -1.39
C ALA A 91 -8.60 12.25 -1.74
N GLU A 92 -7.46 12.58 -2.34
CA GLU A 92 -7.13 13.94 -2.75
C GLU A 92 -7.85 14.39 -4.03
N LEU A 93 -8.02 13.47 -4.97
CA LEU A 93 -8.52 13.78 -6.32
C LEU A 93 -10.02 13.48 -6.50
N THR A 94 -10.66 12.84 -5.53
CA THR A 94 -12.07 12.45 -5.59
C THR A 94 -12.79 12.66 -4.26
N LEU A 95 -14.11 12.47 -4.25
CA LEU A 95 -14.93 12.47 -3.03
C LEU A 95 -15.11 11.06 -2.43
N VAL A 96 -14.39 10.06 -2.92
CA VAL A 96 -14.47 8.69 -2.39
C VAL A 96 -13.95 8.69 -0.95
N ARG A 97 -14.77 8.17 -0.03
CA ARG A 97 -14.39 8.02 1.37
C ARG A 97 -13.38 6.89 1.49
N VAL A 98 -12.14 7.21 1.83
CA VAL A 98 -11.08 6.23 2.10
C VAL A 98 -11.04 5.89 3.59
N ARG A 99 -10.87 4.61 3.90
CA ARG A 99 -10.66 4.10 5.25
C ARG A 99 -9.32 4.59 5.77
N LEU A 100 -9.28 5.11 7.00
CA LEU A 100 -8.04 5.49 7.68
C LEU A 100 -7.80 4.60 8.90
N ASN A 101 -6.54 4.25 9.14
CA ASN A 101 -6.09 3.67 10.40
C ASN A 101 -6.08 4.75 11.51
N PRO A 102 -5.98 4.36 12.81
CA PRO A 102 -5.93 5.32 13.92
C PRO A 102 -4.80 6.35 13.85
N ASP A 103 -3.72 6.06 13.12
CA ASP A 103 -2.59 6.96 12.89
C ASP A 103 -2.83 7.95 11.73
N GLY A 104 -4.02 7.92 11.12
CA GLY A 104 -4.43 8.79 10.03
C GLY A 104 -3.93 8.37 8.65
N GLN A 105 -3.19 7.27 8.51
CA GLN A 105 -2.79 6.74 7.20
C GLN A 105 -3.93 5.93 6.57
N PRO A 106 -4.03 5.88 5.23
CA PRO A 106 -4.98 4.98 4.58
C PRO A 106 -4.83 3.54 5.07
N ALA A 107 -5.97 2.88 5.25
CA ALA A 107 -5.98 1.46 5.49
C ALA A 107 -5.88 0.72 4.17
N HIS A 108 -5.08 -0.35 4.19
CA HIS A 108 -5.07 -1.39 3.18
C HIS A 108 -5.26 -2.75 3.87
N VAL A 109 -5.71 -3.72 3.09
CA VAL A 109 -5.91 -5.12 3.52
C VAL A 109 -5.41 -6.07 2.45
N VAL A 110 -4.85 -7.19 2.91
CA VAL A 110 -4.46 -8.31 2.07
C VAL A 110 -5.50 -9.41 2.22
N LEU A 111 -5.96 -9.99 1.11
CA LEU A 111 -6.93 -11.07 1.12
C LEU A 111 -6.44 -12.24 0.28
N ARG A 112 -6.57 -13.46 0.81
CA ARG A 112 -6.45 -14.66 -0.01
C ARG A 112 -7.62 -14.72 -0.98
N LEU A 113 -7.41 -15.29 -2.16
CA LEU A 113 -8.48 -15.40 -3.16
C LEU A 113 -9.64 -16.28 -2.69
N THR A 114 -9.38 -17.21 -1.77
CA THR A 114 -10.38 -18.08 -1.14
C THR A 114 -11.01 -17.48 0.12
N ASP A 115 -10.60 -16.28 0.54
CA ASP A 115 -11.13 -15.66 1.75
C ASP A 115 -12.59 -15.21 1.55
N PRO A 116 -13.53 -15.58 2.45
CA PRO A 116 -14.92 -15.12 2.35
C PRO A 116 -15.06 -13.59 2.44
N LEU A 117 -14.07 -12.87 2.96
CA LEU A 117 -14.04 -11.41 2.98
C LEU A 117 -13.71 -10.80 1.61
N LEU A 118 -13.28 -11.58 0.61
CA LEU A 118 -13.01 -11.09 -0.75
C LEU A 118 -14.21 -10.35 -1.35
N ALA A 119 -15.43 -10.85 -1.09
CA ALA A 119 -16.67 -10.21 -1.56
C ALA A 119 -16.96 -8.83 -0.92
N ARG A 120 -16.20 -8.41 0.10
CA ARG A 120 -16.30 -7.06 0.69
C ARG A 120 -15.41 -6.04 -0.03
N CYS A 121 -14.56 -6.50 -0.94
CA CYS A 121 -13.70 -5.65 -1.76
C CYS A 121 -14.34 -5.46 -3.13
N PRO A 122 -14.98 -4.32 -3.43
CA PRO A 122 -15.54 -4.10 -4.76
C PRO A 122 -14.45 -4.05 -5.84
N LEU A 123 -13.23 -3.61 -5.47
CA LEU A 123 -12.03 -3.63 -6.32
C LEU A 123 -10.95 -4.46 -5.62
N LEU A 124 -10.36 -5.40 -6.36
CA LEU A 124 -9.20 -6.20 -5.97
C LEU A 124 -8.02 -5.80 -6.82
N PHE A 125 -6.88 -5.51 -6.20
CA PHE A 125 -5.64 -5.18 -6.89
C PHE A 125 -4.67 -6.35 -6.80
N MET A 126 -4.06 -6.70 -7.92
CA MET A 126 -3.02 -7.72 -8.01
C MET A 126 -1.87 -7.18 -8.86
N GLU A 127 -0.70 -7.10 -8.26
CA GLU A 127 0.52 -6.60 -8.90
C GLU A 127 1.48 -7.75 -9.16
N ASP A 128 2.30 -7.66 -10.23
CA ASP A 128 3.34 -8.64 -10.60
C ASP A 128 2.74 -10.05 -10.80
N VAL A 129 1.59 -10.11 -11.48
CA VAL A 129 0.82 -11.35 -11.66
C VAL A 129 1.46 -12.31 -12.67
N GLY A 130 2.44 -11.89 -13.46
CA GLY A 130 3.18 -12.75 -14.38
C GLY A 130 3.93 -13.85 -13.65
N THR A 131 4.26 -13.59 -12.39
CA THR A 131 4.83 -14.58 -11.47
C THR A 131 3.80 -15.51 -10.84
N VAL A 132 2.49 -15.29 -11.01
CA VAL A 132 1.45 -15.97 -10.23
C VAL A 132 1.36 -17.46 -10.53
N LYS A 133 1.07 -18.23 -9.49
CA LYS A 133 0.50 -19.57 -9.59
C LYS A 133 -0.73 -19.66 -8.70
N PHE A 134 -1.87 -19.92 -9.34
CA PHE A 134 -3.10 -20.26 -8.64
C PHE A 134 -3.26 -21.78 -8.49
N ASP A 135 -3.93 -22.18 -7.41
CA ASP A 135 -4.55 -23.50 -7.33
C ASP A 135 -6.01 -23.48 -7.82
N ASP A 136 -6.61 -24.68 -7.94
CA ASP A 136 -7.98 -24.83 -8.46
C ASP A 136 -9.04 -24.19 -7.56
N GLU A 137 -8.78 -24.02 -6.26
CA GLU A 137 -9.69 -23.36 -5.34
C GLU A 137 -9.63 -21.84 -5.51
N GLU A 138 -8.43 -21.27 -5.61
CA GLU A 138 -8.19 -19.86 -5.90
C GLU A 138 -8.78 -19.45 -7.25
N ILE A 139 -8.63 -20.28 -8.30
CA ILE A 139 -9.23 -20.04 -9.63
C ILE A 139 -10.76 -19.97 -9.52
N ARG A 140 -11.38 -20.94 -8.83
CA ARG A 140 -12.84 -20.99 -8.67
C ARG A 140 -13.33 -19.80 -7.86
N ALA A 141 -12.65 -19.44 -6.78
CA ALA A 141 -13.04 -18.33 -5.92
C ALA A 141 -12.90 -16.97 -6.63
N LEU A 142 -11.81 -16.75 -7.37
CA LEU A 142 -11.62 -15.53 -8.16
C LEU A 142 -12.63 -15.43 -9.30
N ARG A 143 -12.93 -16.53 -9.99
CA ARG A 143 -14.01 -16.59 -10.99
C ARG A 143 -15.35 -16.19 -10.38
N ASP A 144 -15.68 -16.75 -9.23
CA ASP A 144 -16.91 -16.44 -8.52
C ASP A 144 -17.00 -14.97 -8.08
N TYR A 145 -15.88 -14.40 -7.61
CA TYR A 145 -15.77 -12.99 -7.27
C TYR A 145 -16.11 -12.09 -8.47
N LEU A 146 -15.51 -12.35 -9.62
CA LEU A 146 -15.75 -11.60 -10.85
C LEU A 146 -17.20 -11.75 -11.34
N LEU A 147 -17.74 -12.97 -11.33
CA LEU A 147 -19.13 -13.23 -11.72
C LEU A 147 -20.17 -12.58 -10.79
N LYS A 148 -19.81 -12.33 -9.53
CA LYS A 148 -20.64 -11.60 -8.56
C LYS A 148 -20.50 -10.08 -8.67
N GLY A 149 -19.74 -9.58 -9.65
CA GLY A 149 -19.56 -8.15 -9.92
C GLY A 149 -18.32 -7.52 -9.29
N GLY A 150 -17.41 -8.33 -8.73
CA GLY A 150 -16.10 -7.86 -8.31
C GLY A 150 -15.26 -7.37 -9.49
N PHE A 151 -14.41 -6.37 -9.25
CA PHE A 151 -13.51 -5.82 -10.25
C PHE A 151 -12.07 -6.17 -9.92
N LEU A 152 -11.33 -6.74 -10.87
CA LEU A 152 -9.92 -7.06 -10.72
C LEU A 152 -9.07 -6.07 -11.52
N TRP A 153 -8.22 -5.34 -10.82
CA TRP A 153 -7.14 -4.56 -11.41
C TRP A 153 -5.86 -5.39 -11.38
N VAL A 154 -5.27 -5.59 -12.55
CA VAL A 154 -3.99 -6.28 -12.71
C VAL A 154 -2.95 -5.30 -13.22
N ASP A 155 -1.80 -5.23 -12.56
CA ASP A 155 -0.63 -4.46 -13.01
C ASP A 155 0.62 -5.33 -13.04
N ASP A 156 1.27 -5.42 -14.19
CA ASP A 156 2.42 -6.30 -14.41
C ASP A 156 3.18 -5.95 -15.70
N PHE A 157 3.49 -4.67 -15.92
CA PHE A 157 4.15 -4.27 -17.16
C PHE A 157 5.27 -3.26 -16.89
N TRP A 158 6.42 -3.78 -16.46
CA TRP A 158 7.68 -3.00 -16.36
C TRP A 158 8.28 -2.63 -17.73
N GLY A 159 7.65 -3.06 -18.82
CA GLY A 159 8.09 -2.82 -20.19
C GLY A 159 9.34 -3.63 -20.56
N SER A 160 9.58 -3.76 -21.87
CA SER A 160 10.80 -4.35 -22.44
C SER A 160 11.51 -3.35 -23.32
#